data_AF-A0A441YEA8-F1
#
_entry.id   AF-A0A441YEA8-F1
#
_cell.length_a   1.000
_cell.length_b   1.000
_cell.length_c   1.000
_cell.angle_alpha   90.00
_cell.angle_beta   90.00
_cell.angle_gamma   90.00
#
_symmetry.space_group_name_H-M   'P 1'
#
loop_
_entity.id
_entity.type
_entity.pdbx_description
1 polymer ?
#
loop_
_entity_poly.entity_id
_entity_poly.type
_entity_poly.pdbx_seq_one_letter_code
_entity_poly.pdbx_strand_id
1 'polypeptide(L)' 'AGAVGIGQSSWGPTGFAFAPSQDAAVDFVSAVQQTVEDGIEIRIVKGRNSGAKISSTRLDLVGS' A
#
# COMPACT_ATOMS: atom_id res chain seq x y z
N ALA A 1 -7.23 -7.89 16.26
CA ALA A 1 -7.69 -8.91 15.28
C ALA A 1 -6.56 -9.14 14.26
N GLY A 2 -6.48 -10.30 13.61
CA GLY A 2 -5.43 -10.59 12.60
C GLY A 2 -5.91 -10.35 11.16
N ALA A 3 -5.00 -10.45 10.20
CA ALA A 3 -5.35 -10.41 8.79
C ALA A 3 -6.31 -11.55 8.44
N VAL A 4 -7.32 -11.27 7.61
CA VAL A 4 -8.33 -12.27 7.21
C VAL A 4 -7.88 -13.14 6.04
N GLY A 5 -6.71 -12.84 5.48
CA GLY A 5 -6.03 -13.60 4.45
C GLY A 5 -4.70 -12.92 4.11
N ILE A 6 -3.70 -13.73 3.79
CA ILE A 6 -2.35 -13.26 3.42
C ILE A 6 -1.88 -14.02 2.18
N GLY A 7 -0.94 -13.43 1.44
CA GLY A 7 -0.32 -14.09 0.31
C GLY A 7 0.90 -13.36 -0.21
N GLN A 8 1.59 -14.01 -1.16
CA GLN A 8 2.68 -13.44 -1.91
C GLN A 8 2.19 -13.06 -3.31
N SER A 9 2.61 -11.88 -3.78
CA SER A 9 2.40 -11.46 -5.16
C SER A 9 3.53 -12.00 -6.04
N SER A 10 3.16 -12.74 -7.09
CA SER A 10 4.10 -13.28 -8.08
C SER A 10 5.28 -14.05 -7.44
N TRP A 11 6.49 -13.87 -7.94
CA TRP A 11 7.72 -14.46 -7.43
C TRP A 11 8.32 -13.74 -6.20
N GLY A 12 7.59 -12.77 -5.63
CA GLY A 12 8.08 -11.99 -4.50
C GLY A 12 9.03 -10.84 -4.90
N PRO A 13 9.50 -10.05 -3.92
CA PRO A 13 9.33 -10.20 -2.47
C PRO A 13 8.00 -9.65 -1.91
N THR A 14 7.14 -9.09 -2.75
CA THR A 14 5.93 -8.39 -2.29
C THR A 14 4.91 -9.35 -1.68
N GLY A 15 4.63 -9.19 -0.38
CA GLY A 15 3.47 -9.79 0.30
C GLY A 15 2.24 -8.88 0.27
N PHE A 16 1.08 -9.45 0.56
CA PHE A 16 -0.15 -8.71 0.83
C PHE A 16 -0.93 -9.35 1.98
N ALA A 17 -1.70 -8.52 2.68
CA ALA A 17 -2.61 -8.94 3.73
C ALA A 17 -3.94 -8.21 3.55
N PHE A 18 -5.07 -8.92 3.65
CA PHE A 18 -6.38 -8.29 3.68
C PHE A 18 -6.71 -7.80 5.09
N ALA A 19 -7.01 -6.50 5.20
CA ALA A 19 -7.55 -5.90 6.40
C ALA A 19 -9.07 -5.73 6.29
N PRO A 20 -9.84 -6.06 7.36
CA PRO A 20 -11.30 -5.94 7.35
C PRO A 20 -11.78 -4.47 7.35
N SER A 21 -10.92 -3.53 7.73
CA SER A 21 -11.19 -2.09 7.74
C SER A 21 -9.90 -1.29 7.57
N GLN A 22 -10.04 0.03 7.36
CA GLN A 22 -8.89 0.95 7.30
C GLN A 22 -8.16 1.00 8.65
N ASP A 23 -8.89 1.04 9.77
CA ASP A 23 -8.29 1.09 11.11
C ASP A 23 -7.48 -0.19 11.40
N ALA A 24 -8.03 -1.35 11.04
CA ALA A 24 -7.29 -2.61 11.16
C ALA A 24 -6.03 -2.62 10.30
N ALA A 25 -6.05 -2.02 9.10
CA ALA A 25 -4.86 -1.91 8.27
C ALA A 25 -3.78 -1.03 8.94
N VAL A 26 -4.17 0.07 9.57
CA VAL A 26 -3.26 0.94 10.34
C VAL A 26 -2.66 0.17 11.51
N ASP A 27 -3.49 -0.54 12.28
CA ASP A 27 -3.03 -1.37 13.40
C ASP A 27 -2.00 -2.41 12.96
N PHE A 28 -2.20 -3.05 11.79
CA PHE A 28 -1.25 -4.02 11.25
C PHE A 28 0.09 -3.39 10.90
N VAL A 29 0.08 -2.22 10.23
CA VAL A 29 1.30 -1.50 9.88
C VAL A 29 2.06 -1.07 11.14
N SER A 30 1.36 -0.48 12.11
CA SER A 30 1.96 -0.06 13.37
C SER A 30 2.56 -1.23 14.15
N ALA A 31 1.92 -2.40 14.13
CA ALA A 31 2.42 -3.59 14.83
C ALA A 31 3.75 -4.13 14.27
N VAL A 32 4.01 -3.97 12.97
CA VAL A 32 5.22 -4.49 12.33
C VAL A 32 6.29 -3.41 12.11
N GLN A 33 5.97 -2.13 12.30
CA GLN A 33 6.84 -1.01 11.93
C GLN A 33 8.26 -1.10 12.50
N GLN A 34 8.44 -1.67 13.70
CA GLN A 34 9.74 -1.81 14.37
C GLN A 34 10.53 -3.07 13.95
N THR A 35 9.90 -3.99 13.21
CA THR A 35 10.48 -5.27 12.80
C THR A 35 10.68 -5.38 11.30
N VAL A 36 10.30 -4.35 10.55
CA VAL A 36 10.45 -4.31 9.10
C VAL A 36 11.92 -4.09 8.76
N GLU A 37 12.46 -4.98 7.92
CA GLU A 37 13.84 -4.90 7.44
C GLU A 37 14.04 -3.67 6.52
N ASP A 38 15.27 -3.16 6.51
CA ASP A 38 15.66 -2.08 5.61
C ASP A 38 15.40 -2.48 4.15
N GLY A 39 14.79 -1.56 3.39
CA GLY A 39 14.44 -1.80 1.98
C GLY A 39 13.04 -2.37 1.75
N ILE A 40 12.27 -2.64 2.80
CA ILE A 40 10.85 -3.02 2.69
C ILE A 40 9.96 -1.79 2.92
N GLU A 41 9.11 -1.48 1.92
CA GLU A 41 8.05 -0.48 2.05
C GLU A 41 6.71 -1.17 2.32
N ILE A 42 5.98 -0.71 3.34
CA ILE A 42 4.60 -1.14 3.60
C ILE A 42 3.64 -0.01 3.22
N ARG A 43 2.64 -0.33 2.39
CA ARG A 43 1.62 0.61 1.94
C ARG A 43 0.22 0.06 2.16
N ILE A 44 -0.66 0.88 2.72
CA ILE A 44 -2.09 0.57 2.77
C ILE A 44 -2.70 1.02 1.44
N VAL A 45 -3.25 0.06 0.69
CA VAL A 45 -3.84 0.30 -0.63
C VAL A 45 -5.24 -0.30 -0.71
N LYS A 46 -6.04 0.22 -1.64
CA LYS A 46 -7.33 -0.38 -2.04
C LYS A 46 -7.20 -0.93 -3.45
N GLY A 47 -7.95 -2.00 -3.75
CA GLY A 47 -8.02 -2.56 -5.09
C GLY A 47 -8.41 -1.50 -6.12
N ARG A 48 -7.58 -1.33 -7.15
CA ARG A 48 -7.90 -0.44 -8.28
C ARG A 48 -8.82 -1.20 -9.23
N ASN A 49 -10.13 -1.11 -8.98
CA ASN A 49 -11.17 -1.76 -9.80
C ASN A 49 -11.41 -1.03 -11.14
N SER A 50 -10.36 -0.48 -11.75
CA SER A 50 -10.41 0.22 -13.04
C SER A 50 -9.05 0.16 -13.72
N GLY A 51 -9.05 0.28 -15.06
CA GLY A 51 -7.81 0.29 -15.85
C GLY A 51 -6.96 1.56 -15.69
N ALA A 52 -5.94 1.68 -16.54
CA ALA A 52 -5.13 2.88 -16.63
C ALA A 52 -6.00 4.10 -17.01
N LYS A 53 -5.62 5.29 -16.51
CA LYS A 53 -6.23 6.57 -16.86
C LYS A 53 -5.14 7.48 -17.39
N ILE A 54 -5.40 8.19 -18.48
CA ILE A 54 -4.50 9.22 -19.01
C ILE A 54 -4.89 10.54 -18.36
N SER A 55 -3.93 11.24 -17.76
CA SER A 55 -4.11 12.57 -17.15
C SER A 55 -2.95 13.48 -17.51
N SER A 56 -3.23 14.75 -17.82
CA SER A 56 -2.21 15.78 -18.01
C SER A 56 -2.06 16.63 -16.74
N THR A 57 -0.85 16.75 -16.21
CA THR A 57 -0.54 17.70 -15.14
C THR A 57 0.15 18.92 -15.76
N ARG A 58 -0.49 20.09 -15.73
CA ARG A 58 0.20 21.35 -16.07
C ARG A 58 0.94 21.82 -14.82
N LEU A 59 2.26 21.91 -14.90
CA LEU A 59 3.09 22.57 -13.90
C LEU A 59 3.15 24.06 -14.28
N ASP A 60 2.37 24.90 -13.61
CA ASP A 60 2.42 26.35 -13.77
C ASP A 60 3.66 26.89 -13.03
N LEU A 61 4.84 26.72 -13.63
CA LEU A 61 6.14 27.14 -13.09
C LEU A 61 6.50 28.61 -13.39
N VAL A 62 5.52 29.48 -13.62
CA VAL A 62 5.77 30.92 -13.85
C VAL A 62 5.12 31.75 -12.75
N GLY A 63 5.81 31.82 -11.61
CA GLY A 63 5.67 32.89 -10.63
C GLY A 63 7.05 33.53 -10.46
N SER A 64 7.26 34.67 -11.13
CA SER A 64 8.37 35.60 -10.91
C SER A 64 8.17 36.39 -9.62
#